data_AF-A0A7K1GRT4-F1
#
_entry.id   AF-A0A7K1GRT4-F1
#
_cell.length_a   1.000
_cell.length_b   1.000
_cell.length_c   1.000
_cell.angle_alpha   90.00
_cell.angle_beta   90.00
_cell.angle_gamma   90.00
#
_symmetry.space_group_name_H-M   'P 1'
#
loop_
_entity.id
_entity.type
_entity.pdbx_description
1 polymer ?
#
loop_
_entity_poly.entity_id
_entity_poly.type
_entity_poly.pdbx_seq_one_letter_code
_entity_poly.pdbx_strand_id
1 'polypeptide(L)'
;MADASTSETPWDLWIDYQRRDDDGLTHGDIRHARVGLVVKPGMNLIVGNEDADLANAEVVRVVEGIVYLRVDSDLVTQPSK
;
A
#
# COMPACT_ATOMS: atom_id res chain seq x y z
N MET A 1 21.26 20.82 1.25
CA MET A 1 20.79 19.91 0.18
C MET A 1 20.12 18.75 0.88
N ALA A 2 18.86 18.47 0.55
CA ALA A 2 18.01 17.55 1.31
C ALA A 2 18.59 16.13 1.27
N ASP A 3 18.94 15.62 2.44
CA ASP A 3 19.21 14.21 2.67
C ASP A 3 17.85 13.51 2.59
N ALA A 4 17.59 12.86 1.46
CA ALA A 4 16.41 12.03 1.26
C ALA A 4 16.52 10.85 2.22
N SER A 5 16.14 11.09 3.47
CA SER A 5 16.06 10.09 4.52
C SER A 5 15.22 8.94 3.97
N THR A 6 15.91 7.84 3.71
CA THR A 6 15.38 6.52 3.40
C THR A 6 14.49 6.10 4.57
N SER A 7 13.29 6.65 4.64
CA SER A 7 12.27 6.17 5.57
C SER A 7 11.83 4.85 4.99
N GLU A 8 12.46 3.78 5.44
CA GLU A 8 11.99 2.41 5.22
C GLU A 8 10.65 2.27 5.95
N THR A 9 9.60 2.82 5.36
CA THR A 9 8.24 2.60 5.83
C THR A 9 7.97 1.11 5.76
N PRO A 10 7.33 0.53 6.79
CA PRO A 10 7.13 -0.92 6.85
C PRO A 10 6.04 -1.41 5.88
N TRP A 11 5.40 -0.49 5.15
CA TRP A 11 4.49 -0.75 4.04
C TRP A 11 5.19 -0.52 2.68
N ASP A 12 4.81 -1.34 1.71
CA ASP A 12 5.22 -1.22 0.31
C ASP A 12 4.47 -0.10 -0.42
N LEU A 13 3.23 0.17 -0.01
CA LEU A 13 2.38 1.22 -0.59
C LEU A 13 1.52 1.88 0.48
N TRP A 14 1.55 3.21 0.51
CA TRP A 14 0.66 3.97 1.35
C TRP A 14 -0.76 3.96 0.79
N ILE A 15 -1.76 3.71 1.65
CA ILE A 15 -3.18 3.77 1.28
C ILE A 15 -4.00 4.59 2.28
N ASP A 16 -5.04 5.25 1.78
CA ASP A 16 -6.04 5.90 2.62
C ASP A 16 -7.20 4.94 2.89
N TYR A 17 -7.22 4.36 4.09
CA TYR A 17 -8.28 3.44 4.51
C TYR A 17 -9.65 4.09 4.65
N GLN A 18 -9.74 5.44 4.71
CA GLN A 18 -11.01 6.15 4.82
C GLN A 18 -11.75 6.23 3.48
N ARG A 19 -11.05 5.97 2.37
CA ARG A 19 -11.67 5.94 1.03
C ARG A 19 -11.74 4.51 0.52
N ARG A 20 -12.88 3.87 0.82
CA ARG A 20 -13.28 2.63 0.15
C ARG A 20 -14.21 2.97 -0.99
N ASP A 21 -13.90 2.48 -2.17
CA ASP A 21 -14.81 2.58 -3.32
C ASP A 21 -15.99 1.61 -3.14
N ASP A 22 -17.11 1.89 -3.83
CA ASP A 22 -18.34 1.09 -3.76
C ASP A 22 -18.12 -0.40 -4.16
N ASP A 23 -17.06 -0.69 -4.90
CA ASP A 23 -16.65 -2.04 -5.30
C ASP A 23 -15.93 -2.83 -4.19
N GLY A 24 -15.75 -2.23 -3.00
CA GLY A 24 -15.00 -2.82 -1.89
C GLY A 24 -13.48 -2.83 -2.11
N LEU A 25 -12.98 -2.08 -3.10
CA LEU A 25 -11.56 -1.88 -3.36
C LEU A 25 -11.06 -0.63 -2.64
N THR A 26 -9.78 -0.66 -2.26
CA THR A 26 -9.05 0.49 -1.76
C THR A 26 -8.12 1.01 -2.85
N HIS A 27 -8.05 2.32 -3.02
CA HIS A 27 -7.14 2.93 -3.98
C HIS A 27 -5.89 3.50 -3.29
N GLY A 28 -4.75 3.32 -3.93
CA GLY A 28 -3.48 3.95 -3.59
C GLY A 28 -2.89 4.67 -4.79
N ASP A 29 -2.00 5.63 -4.56
CA ASP A 29 -1.23 6.28 -5.62
C ASP A 29 0.17 5.64 -5.67
N ILE A 30 0.59 5.19 -6.85
CA ILE A 30 1.92 4.59 -7.06
C ILE A 30 3.07 5.55 -6.68
N ARG A 31 2.82 6.86 -6.62
CA ARG A 31 3.78 7.85 -6.13
C ARG A 31 4.13 7.68 -4.66
N HIS A 32 3.26 7.05 -3.88
CA HIS A 32 3.51 6.68 -2.49
C HIS A 32 3.93 5.21 -2.33
N ALA A 33 4.23 4.53 -3.44
CA ALA A 33 4.89 3.23 -3.39
C ALA A 33 6.34 3.40 -2.94
N ARG A 34 6.88 2.35 -2.31
CA ARG A 34 8.30 2.26 -2.00
C ARG A 34 9.13 2.51 -3.26
N VAL A 35 10.19 3.29 -3.12
CA VAL A 35 11.08 3.65 -4.24
C VAL A 35 11.62 2.38 -4.90
N GLY A 36 11.43 2.28 -6.23
CA GLY A 36 11.87 1.12 -7.02
C GLY A 36 10.91 -0.06 -7.04
N LEU A 37 9.78 0.01 -6.34
CA LEU A 37 8.73 -1.02 -6.40
C LEU A 37 8.02 -0.95 -7.75
N VAL A 38 8.02 -2.07 -8.47
CA VAL A 38 7.25 -2.23 -9.71
C VAL A 38 5.93 -2.92 -9.37
N VAL A 39 4.85 -2.14 -9.34
CA VAL A 39 3.50 -2.63 -9.02
C VAL A 39 2.85 -3.24 -10.26
N LYS A 40 2.34 -4.48 -10.14
CA LYS A 40 1.62 -5.17 -11.22
C LYS A 40 0.34 -5.83 -10.69
N PRO A 41 -0.71 -5.98 -11.52
CA PRO A 41 -1.89 -6.76 -11.17
C PRO A 41 -1.53 -8.19 -10.75
N GLY A 42 -2.21 -8.70 -9.72
CA GLY A 42 -2.00 -10.01 -9.09
C GLY A 42 -0.82 -10.06 -8.10
N MET A 43 -0.10 -8.96 -7.87
CA MET A 43 0.92 -8.91 -6.82
C MET A 43 0.30 -8.64 -5.45
N ASN A 44 0.82 -9.31 -4.43
CA ASN A 44 0.51 -8.98 -3.03
C ASN A 44 1.53 -7.94 -2.53
N LEU A 45 1.01 -6.91 -1.87
CA LEU A 45 1.78 -5.82 -1.27
C LEU A 45 1.37 -5.66 0.19
N ILE A 46 2.31 -5.21 1.01
CA ILE A 46 1.97 -4.72 2.35
C ILE A 46 1.52 -3.28 2.21
N VAL A 47 0.29 -2.99 2.60
CA VAL A 47 -0.29 -1.66 2.57
C VAL A 47 -0.44 -1.13 3.99
N GLY A 48 -0.36 0.18 4.16
CA GLY A 48 -0.46 0.80 5.47
C GLY A 48 -0.43 2.31 5.38
N ASN A 49 -0.60 2.97 6.53
CA ASN A 49 -0.33 4.38 6.69
C ASN A 49 0.15 4.65 8.12
N GLU A 50 0.38 5.92 8.46
CA GLU A 50 0.83 6.33 9.80
C GLU A 50 -0.24 6.18 10.89
N ASP A 51 -1.51 6.04 10.50
CA ASP A 51 -2.67 6.05 11.40
C ASP A 51 -3.36 4.68 11.53
N ALA A 52 -2.88 3.66 10.81
CA ALA A 52 -3.53 2.36 10.70
C ALA A 52 -2.52 1.22 10.57
N ASP A 53 -2.97 0.05 11.01
CA ASP A 53 -2.20 -1.18 10.94
C ASP A 53 -1.87 -1.57 9.49
N LEU A 54 -0.78 -2.33 9.37
CA LEU A 54 -0.39 -2.95 8.12
C LEU A 54 -1.39 -4.05 7.73
N ALA A 55 -1.72 -4.11 6.46
CA ALA A 55 -2.55 -5.17 5.90
C ALA A 55 -1.92 -5.74 4.64
N ASN A 56 -2.21 -7.01 4.35
CA ASN A 56 -1.91 -7.56 3.03
C ASN A 56 -2.95 -7.05 2.04
N ALA A 57 -2.51 -6.70 0.84
CA ALA A 57 -3.41 -6.37 -0.22
C ALA A 57 -2.95 -6.90 -1.57
N GLU A 58 -3.91 -7.43 -2.33
CA GLU A 58 -3.70 -7.84 -3.71
C GLU A 58 -3.94 -6.66 -4.65
N VAL A 59 -3.00 -6.40 -5.54
CA VAL A 59 -3.18 -5.43 -6.62
C VAL A 59 -4.15 -6.00 -7.65
N VAL A 60 -5.35 -5.44 -7.72
CA VAL A 60 -6.36 -5.87 -8.69
C VAL A 60 -6.11 -5.26 -10.06
N ARG A 61 -5.77 -3.97 -10.11
CA ARG A 61 -5.47 -3.25 -11.36
C ARG A 61 -4.65 -1.99 -11.09
N VAL A 62 -3.96 -1.51 -12.12
CA VAL A 62 -3.26 -0.22 -12.10
C VAL A 62 -3.73 0.61 -13.29
N VAL A 63 -4.24 1.81 -13.05
CA VAL A 63 -4.80 2.70 -14.07
C VAL A 63 -4.28 4.11 -13.82
N GLU A 64 -3.58 4.70 -14.80
CA GLU A 64 -3.06 6.08 -14.73
C GLU A 64 -2.24 6.40 -13.45
N GLY A 65 -1.54 5.41 -12.90
CA GLY A 65 -0.76 5.55 -11.67
C GLY A 65 -1.57 5.33 -10.37
N ILE A 66 -2.87 5.10 -10.48
CA ILE A 66 -3.72 4.66 -9.37
C ILE A 66 -3.70 3.14 -9.30
N VAL A 67 -3.36 2.63 -8.12
CA VAL A 67 -3.32 1.21 -7.78
C VAL A 67 -4.60 0.86 -7.05
N TYR A 68 -5.40 -0.04 -7.62
CA TYR A 68 -6.59 -0.57 -6.97
C TYR A 68 -6.23 -1.88 -6.29
N LEU A 69 -6.56 -1.96 -5.01
CA LEU A 69 -6.11 -3.00 -4.10
C LEU A 69 -7.31 -3.64 -3.45
N ARG A 70 -7.27 -4.96 -3.29
CA ARG A 70 -8.15 -5.70 -2.41
C ARG A 70 -7.39 -5.94 -1.11
N VAL A 71 -7.76 -5.22 -0.07
CA VAL A 71 -7.15 -5.36 1.26
C VAL A 71 -7.75 -6.57 1.96
N ASP A 72 -6.93 -7.54 2.31
CA ASP A 72 -7.34 -8.64 3.18
C ASP A 72 -7.42 -8.14 4.62
N SER A 73 -8.44 -8.60 5.34
CA SER A 73 -8.65 -8.21 6.75
C SER A 73 -7.62 -8.84 7.70
N ASP A 74 -6.74 -9.70 7.19
CA ASP A 74 -5.60 -10.24 7.91
C ASP A 74 -4.55 -9.13 8.11
N LEU A 75 -4.63 -8.49 9.27
CA LEU A 75 -3.61 -7.56 9.75
C LEU A 75 -2.25 -8.24 9.76
N VAL A 76 -1.26 -7.61 9.11
CA VAL A 76 0.12 -8.09 9.16
C VAL A 76 0.63 -7.79 10.57
N THR A 77 0.66 -8.82 11.42
CA THR A 77 1.31 -8.69 12.72
C THR A 77 2.80 -8.56 12.45
N GLN A 78 3.36 -7.34 12.59
CA GLN A 78 4.80 -7.19 12.57
C GLN A 78 5.38 -8.12 13.65
N PRO A 79 6.37 -8.99 13.33
CA PRO A 79 7.04 -9.75 14.38
C PRO A 79 7.67 -8.75 15.34
N SER A 80 7.18 -8.73 16.58
CA SER A 80 7.71 -7.89 17.65
C SER A 80 9.21 -8.12 17.75
N LYS A 81 10.01 -7.05 17.58
CA LYS A 81 11.44 -7.08 17.82
C LYS A 81 11.75 -6.57 19.21
#